data_AF-A0A0X1KIS0-F1
#
_entry.id   AF-A0A0X1KIS0-F1
#
_cell.length_a   1.000
_cell.length_b   1.000
_cell.length_c   1.000
_cell.angle_alpha   90.00
_cell.angle_beta   90.00
_cell.angle_gamma   90.00
#
_symmetry.space_group_name_H-M   'P 1'
#
loop_
_entity.id
_entity.type
_entity.pdbx_description
1 polymer ?
#
loop_
_entity_poly.entity_id
_entity_poly.type
_entity_poly.pdbx_seq_one_letter_code
_entity_poly.pdbx_strand_id
1 'polypeptide(L)'
;MVVRLGYKDKLVYVENSRVYLFKGRLYSAPLEEALRAAYSEDALVPPEIREIAPDLAEVLGTVPRTSEERQIIEGIPREQAYA
;
A
#
# COMPACT_ATOMS: atom_id res chain seq x y z
N MET A 1 7.88 -7.95 7.42
CA MET A 1 7.80 -6.65 8.11
C MET A 1 6.37 -6.41 8.60
N VAL A 2 6.18 -5.68 9.71
CA VAL A 2 4.85 -5.28 10.20
C VAL A 2 4.78 -3.75 10.24
N VAL A 3 3.82 -3.16 9.52
CA VAL A 3 3.57 -1.71 9.50
C VAL A 3 2.18 -1.45 10.05
N ARG A 4 2.06 -0.41 10.88
CA ARG A 4 0.78 0.04 11.44
C ARG A 4 0.62 1.53 11.18
N LEU A 5 -0.49 1.94 10.56
CA LEU A 5 -0.83 3.35 10.38
C LEU A 5 -2.12 3.65 11.13
N GLY A 6 -2.08 4.65 11.99
CA GLY A 6 -3.23 5.13 12.74
C GLY A 6 -3.78 6.39 12.11
N TYR A 7 -5.07 6.37 11.76
CA TYR A 7 -5.85 7.53 11.37
C TYR A 7 -6.86 7.85 12.47
N LYS A 8 -7.48 9.02 12.39
CA LYS A 8 -8.51 9.43 13.37
C LYS A 8 -9.70 8.46 13.40
N ASP A 9 -10.11 7.94 12.25
CA ASP A 9 -11.27 7.07 12.06
C ASP A 9 -10.93 5.68 11.52
N LYS A 10 -9.65 5.37 11.30
CA LYS A 10 -9.21 4.13 10.65
C LYS A 10 -7.91 3.58 11.22
N LEU A 11 -7.73 2.27 11.11
CA LEU A 11 -6.48 1.59 11.42
C LEU A 11 -6.02 0.78 10.22
N VAL A 12 -4.77 0.93 9.83
CA VAL A 12 -4.13 0.12 8.78
C VAL A 12 -3.09 -0.77 9.40
N TYR A 13 -3.10 -2.03 8.95
CA TYR A 13 -2.18 -3.06 9.36
C TYR A 13 -1.62 -3.75 8.13
N VAL A 14 -0.30 -3.80 8.01
CA VAL A 14 0.38 -4.50 6.91
C VAL A 14 1.17 -5.65 7.50
N GLU A 15 0.85 -6.86 7.06
CA GLU A 15 1.51 -8.09 7.49
C GLU A 15 1.42 -9.13 6.37
N ASN A 16 2.46 -9.95 6.21
CA ASN A 16 2.48 -11.07 5.26
C ASN A 16 2.04 -10.68 3.84
N SER A 17 2.54 -9.56 3.33
CA SER A 17 2.21 -9.03 1.99
C SER A 17 0.72 -8.72 1.77
N ARG A 18 -0.02 -8.47 2.83
CA ARG A 18 -1.40 -8.00 2.80
C ARG A 18 -1.58 -6.72 3.59
N VAL A 19 -2.49 -5.90 3.10
CA VAL A 19 -2.97 -4.69 3.78
C VAL A 19 -4.35 -4.99 4.33
N TYR A 20 -4.53 -4.66 5.60
CA TYR A 20 -5.80 -4.70 6.31
C TYR A 20 -6.14 -3.28 6.72
N LEU A 21 -7.35 -2.83 6.41
CA LEU A 21 -7.87 -1.53 6.80
C LEU A 21 -9.16 -1.74 7.57
N PHE A 22 -9.23 -1.19 8.78
CA PHE A 22 -10.44 -1.16 9.57
C PHE A 22 -11.02 0.27 9.59
N LYS A 23 -12.21 0.44 9.01
CA LYS A 23 -13.00 1.69 8.98
C LYS A 23 -14.47 1.36 9.19
N GLY A 24 -14.85 1.03 10.42
CA GLY A 24 -16.19 0.49 10.76
C GLY A 24 -16.50 -0.90 10.15
N ARG A 25 -15.75 -1.31 9.12
CA ARG A 25 -15.70 -2.62 8.48
C ARG A 25 -14.25 -2.96 8.18
N LEU A 26 -13.97 -4.26 8.05
CA LEU A 26 -12.65 -4.76 7.67
C LEU A 26 -12.55 -4.88 6.15
N TYR A 27 -11.56 -4.22 5.58
CA TYR A 27 -11.18 -4.29 4.18
C TYR A 27 -9.79 -4.91 4.09
N SER A 28 -9.53 -5.66 3.03
CA SER A 28 -8.20 -6.24 2.81
C SER A 28 -7.86 -6.32 1.34
N ALA A 29 -6.58 -6.13 1.01
CA ALA A 29 -6.05 -6.31 -0.33
C ALA A 29 -4.61 -6.85 -0.29
N PRO A 30 -4.13 -7.48 -1.37
CA PRO A 30 -2.71 -7.73 -1.56
C PRO A 30 -1.92 -6.42 -1.48
N LEU A 31 -0.75 -6.44 -0.83
CA LEU A 31 0.10 -5.25 -0.71
C LEU A 31 0.53 -4.71 -2.07
N GLU A 32 0.83 -5.58 -3.02
CA GLU A 32 1.21 -5.18 -4.38
C GLU A 32 0.10 -4.39 -5.08
N GLU A 33 -1.14 -4.87 -5.01
CA GLU A 33 -2.30 -4.17 -5.58
C GLU A 33 -2.58 -2.86 -4.83
N ALA A 34 -2.43 -2.83 -3.51
CA ALA A 34 -2.56 -1.60 -2.73
C ALA A 34 -1.50 -0.56 -3.11
N LEU A 35 -0.26 -0.98 -3.36
CA LEU A 35 0.82 -0.11 -3.84
C LEU A 35 0.57 0.34 -5.28
N ARG A 36 0.09 -0.55 -6.16
CA ARG A 36 -0.28 -0.22 -7.53
C ARG A 36 -1.40 0.83 -7.57
N ALA A 37 -2.34 0.75 -6.64
CA ALA A 37 -3.43 1.71 -6.48
C ALA A 37 -2.96 3.14 -6.16
N ALA A 38 -1.70 3.33 -5.72
CA ALA A 38 -1.11 4.65 -5.53
C ALA A 38 -0.70 5.32 -6.85
N TYR A 39 -0.52 4.53 -7.92
CA TYR A 39 0.04 5.00 -9.20
C TYR A 39 -0.87 4.72 -10.40
N SER A 40 -1.89 3.88 -10.26
CA SER A 40 -2.77 3.48 -11.36
C SER A 40 -4.22 3.31 -10.90
N GLU A 41 -5.16 3.76 -11.74
CA GLU A 41 -6.60 3.62 -11.50
C GLU A 41 -7.13 2.20 -11.72
N ASP A 42 -6.35 1.33 -12.38
CA ASP A 42 -6.74 -0.04 -12.75
C ASP A 42 -6.54 -1.07 -11.62
N ALA A 43 -6.00 -0.65 -10.48
CA ALA A 43 -5.73 -1.56 -9.36
C ALA A 43 -7.02 -2.15 -8.76
N LEU A 44 -7.05 -3.47 -8.58
CA LEU A 44 -8.22 -4.20 -8.08
C LEU A 44 -8.25 -4.19 -6.55
N VAL A 45 -8.55 -3.02 -5.98
CA VAL A 45 -8.65 -2.81 -4.52
C VAL A 45 -9.95 -2.14 -4.13
N PRO A 46 -10.43 -2.36 -2.89
CA PRO A 46 -11.52 -1.58 -2.33
C PRO A 46 -11.21 -0.07 -2.35
N PRO A 47 -12.21 0.80 -2.59
CA PRO A 47 -12.04 2.25 -2.58
C PRO A 47 -11.38 2.78 -1.29
N GLU A 48 -11.71 2.16 -0.15
CA GLU A 48 -11.17 2.54 1.15
C GLU A 48 -9.65 2.28 1.25
N ILE A 49 -9.16 1.23 0.59
CA ILE A 49 -7.71 0.93 0.51
C ILE A 49 -7.03 1.84 -0.51
N ARG A 50 -7.71 2.18 -1.61
CA ARG A 50 -7.19 3.14 -2.59
C ARG A 50 -6.95 4.52 -1.97
N GLU A 51 -7.83 4.95 -1.06
CA GLU A 51 -7.72 6.23 -0.35
C GLU A 51 -6.41 6.37 0.44
N ILE A 52 -5.89 5.25 0.98
CA ILE A 52 -4.66 5.23 1.80
C ILE A 52 -3.42 4.76 1.02
N ALA A 53 -3.56 4.44 -0.27
CA ALA A 53 -2.50 3.90 -1.09
C ALA A 53 -1.27 4.83 -1.19
N PRO A 54 -1.42 6.16 -1.36
CA PRO A 54 -0.28 7.08 -1.38
C PRO A 54 0.53 7.05 -0.07
N ASP A 55 -0.15 7.11 1.07
CA ASP A 55 0.48 7.07 2.40
C ASP A 55 1.23 5.74 2.62
N LEU A 56 0.64 4.62 2.17
CA LEU A 56 1.29 3.31 2.21
C LEU A 56 2.57 3.29 1.39
N ALA A 57 2.55 3.85 0.17
CA ALA A 57 3.71 3.91 -0.70
C ALA A 57 4.83 4.78 -0.09
N GLU A 58 4.49 5.92 0.49
CA GLU A 58 5.45 6.82 1.15
C GLU A 58 6.09 6.16 2.37
N VAL A 59 5.28 5.61 3.28
CA VAL A 59 5.80 4.95 4.48
C VAL A 59 6.67 3.76 4.11
N LEU A 60 6.19 2.88 3.24
CA LEU A 60 6.96 1.70 2.84
C LEU A 60 8.18 2.06 1.99
N GLY A 61 8.18 3.18 1.28
CA GLY A 61 9.35 3.70 0.56
C GLY A 61 10.44 4.22 1.51
N THR A 62 10.06 4.64 2.71
CA THR A 62 10.96 5.23 3.71
C THR A 62 11.55 4.19 4.68
N VAL A 63 10.94 3.01 4.82
CA VAL A 63 11.48 1.92 5.66
C VAL A 63 12.60 1.17 4.90
N PRO A 64 13.80 0.98 5.49
CA PRO A 64 14.88 0.24 4.85
C PRO A 64 14.46 -1.23 4.64
N ARG A 65 14.36 -1.64 3.39
CA ARG A 65 13.86 -2.96 2.98
C ARG A 65 14.97 -4.01 2.86
N THR A 66 14.63 -5.24 3.23
CA THR A 66 15.37 -6.45 2.85
C THR A 66 15.19 -6.76 1.35
N SER A 67 16.18 -7.43 0.75
CA SER A 67 16.38 -7.58 -0.70
C SER A 67 15.21 -8.14 -1.52
N GLU A 68 14.29 -8.89 -0.92
CA GLU A 68 13.11 -9.45 -1.60
C GLU A 68 12.05 -8.39 -1.94
N GLU A 69 11.94 -7.32 -1.15
CA GLU A 69 10.88 -6.31 -1.27
C GLU A 69 11.25 -5.16 -2.24
N ARG A 70 12.50 -5.13 -2.74
CA ARG A 70 12.95 -4.15 -3.75
C ARG A 70 12.45 -4.50 -5.16
N GLN A 71 12.36 -5.78 -5.51
CA GLN A 71 11.90 -6.25 -6.82
C GLN A 71 10.47 -5.81 -7.14
N ILE A 72 9.58 -5.72 -6.15
CA ILE A 72 8.17 -5.38 -6.35
C ILE A 72 8.00 -3.90 -6.76
N ILE A 73 8.86 -2.99 -6.28
CA ILE A 73 8.80 -1.55 -6.65
C ILE A 73 9.64 -1.26 -7.89
N GLU A 74 10.80 -1.88 -8.05
CA GLU A 74 11.62 -1.67 -9.24
C GLU A 74 10.95 -2.22 -10.52
N GLY A 75 9.97 -3.12 -10.38
CA GLY A 75 9.07 -3.54 -11.45
C GLY A 75 8.00 -2.51 -11.85
N ILE A 76 7.86 -1.40 -11.12
CA ILE A 76 6.95 -0.29 -11.46
C ILE A 76 7.81 0.83 -12.08
N PRO A 77 7.72 1.09 -13.39
CA PRO A 77 8.55 2.09 -14.06
C PRO A 77 8.34 3.48 -13.46
N ARG A 78 9.43 4.10 -13.00
CA ARG A 78 9.44 5.45 -12.41
C ARG A 78 8.87 6.55 -13.32
N GLU A 79 8.78 6.30 -14.62
CA GLU A 79 8.21 7.22 -15.60
C GLU A 79 6.70 7.43 -15.44
N GLN A 80 6.00 6.55 -14.70
CA GLN A 80 4.57 6.71 -14.40
C GLN A 80 4.29 7.46 -13.08
N ALA A 81 5.32 7.84 -12.33
CA ALA A 81 5.17 8.43 -10.98
C ALA A 81 5.12 9.97 -10.95
N TYR A 82 5.23 10.64 -12.10
CA TYR A 82 5.31 12.12 -12.20
C TYR A 82 4.52 12.73 -13.37
N ALA A 83 3.51 12.02 -13.90
CA ALA A 83 2.61 12.56 -14.94
C ALA A 83 1.29 13.03 -14.33
#